data_AF-A0A1J5H482-F1
#
_entry.id   AF-A0A1J5H482-F1
#
_cell.length_a   1.000
_cell.length_b   1.000
_cell.length_c   1.000
_cell.angle_alpha   90.00
_cell.angle_beta   90.00
_cell.angle_gamma   90.00
#
_symmetry.space_group_name_H-M   'P 1'
#
loop_
_entity.id
_entity.type
_entity.pdbx_description
1 polymer ?
#
loop_
_entity_poly.entity_id
_entity_poly.type
_entity_poly.pdbx_seq_one_letter_code
_entity_poly.pdbx_strand_id
1 'polypeptide(L)'
;MNFEKLIYQIEEKFGIKERKKESFLVSETNRGEKIFGEKEYIEFETPQGVFRLEETRKPKILDKKILAGKRIGARTAVEYIWSSEEKSVYLKLYKKENGDWQEIDIKGLI
;
A
#
# COMPACT_ATOMS: atom_id res chain seq x y z
N MET A 1 10.77 10.45 0.11
CA MET A 1 10.07 10.80 -1.15
C MET A 1 8.68 11.31 -0.78
N ASN A 2 8.21 12.45 -1.31
CA ASN A 2 6.91 13.03 -0.95
C ASN A 2 5.92 12.81 -2.10
N PHE A 3 4.85 12.05 -1.85
CA PHE A 3 3.88 11.67 -2.86
C PHE A 3 3.11 12.85 -3.45
N GLU A 4 2.73 13.85 -2.64
CA GLU A 4 2.05 15.06 -3.14
C GLU A 4 2.91 15.83 -4.14
N LYS A 5 4.24 15.84 -3.92
CA LYS A 5 5.17 16.46 -4.86
C LYS A 5 5.20 15.72 -6.20
N LEU A 6 5.12 14.40 -6.19
CA LEU A 6 5.07 13.59 -7.42
C LEU A 6 3.77 13.80 -8.17
N ILE A 7 2.63 13.81 -7.45
CA ILE A 7 1.32 14.14 -8.02
C ILE A 7 1.38 15.50 -8.72
N TYR A 8 1.88 16.53 -8.05
CA TYR A 8 2.00 17.87 -8.63
C TYR A 8 2.85 17.86 -9.92
N GLN A 9 4.01 17.19 -9.90
CA GLN A 9 4.87 17.08 -11.08
C GLN A 9 4.22 16.33 -12.25
N ILE A 10 3.39 15.32 -11.96
CA ILE A 10 2.67 14.56 -12.98
C ILE A 10 1.50 15.36 -13.54
N GLU A 11 0.73 16.02 -12.68
CA GLU A 11 -0.38 16.89 -13.08
C GLU A 11 0.12 17.99 -14.04
N GLU A 12 1.19 18.69 -13.68
CA GLU A 12 1.77 19.77 -14.50
C GLU A 12 2.28 19.27 -15.86
N LYS A 13 2.79 18.04 -15.94
CA LYS A 13 3.42 17.52 -17.16
C LYS A 13 2.48 16.76 -18.08
N PHE A 14 1.54 16.01 -17.50
CA PHE A 14 0.75 15.00 -18.20
C PHE A 14 -0.75 15.13 -17.93
N GLY A 15 -1.14 15.83 -16.85
CA GLY A 15 -2.50 15.83 -16.33
C GLY A 15 -2.89 14.49 -15.69
N ILE A 16 -3.77 14.55 -14.70
CA ILE A 16 -4.34 13.39 -14.04
C ILE A 16 -5.71 13.07 -14.65
N LYS A 17 -5.86 11.84 -15.12
CA LYS A 17 -7.14 11.31 -15.62
C LYS A 17 -8.05 10.86 -14.49
N GLU A 18 -7.46 10.23 -13.47
CA GLU A 18 -8.19 9.72 -12.33
C GLU A 18 -7.34 9.86 -11.07
N ARG A 19 -7.95 10.29 -9.96
CA ARG A 19 -7.35 10.27 -8.63
C ARG A 19 -8.34 9.63 -7.68
N LYS A 20 -7.88 8.65 -6.90
CA LYS A 20 -8.71 8.00 -5.88
C LYS A 20 -7.93 7.80 -4.61
N LYS A 21 -8.60 8.03 -3.48
CA LYS A 21 -8.10 7.72 -2.14
C LYS A 21 -9.12 6.86 -1.42
N GLU A 22 -8.66 5.78 -0.80
CA GLU A 22 -9.50 4.85 -0.06
C GLU A 22 -8.81 4.28 1.17
N SER A 23 -9.61 3.96 2.19
CA SER A 23 -9.15 3.23 3.37
C SER A 23 -9.52 1.75 3.22
N PHE A 24 -8.63 0.85 3.65
CA PHE A 24 -8.85 -0.59 3.55
C PHE A 24 -8.47 -1.29 4.87
N LEU A 25 -9.16 -2.39 5.18
CA LEU A 25 -8.85 -3.20 6.35
C LEU A 25 -7.54 -3.97 6.10
N VAL A 26 -6.53 -3.72 6.94
CA VAL A 26 -5.22 -4.39 6.90
C VAL A 26 -5.26 -5.67 7.74
N SER A 27 -5.87 -5.60 8.91
CA SER A 27 -5.96 -6.72 9.85
C SER A 27 -7.10 -6.48 10.84
N GLU A 28 -7.65 -7.56 11.37
CA GLU A 28 -8.49 -7.54 12.56
C GLU A 28 -7.75 -8.28 13.68
N THR A 29 -7.70 -7.71 14.88
CA THR A 29 -7.04 -8.36 16.03
C THR A 29 -7.97 -9.41 16.64
N ASN A 30 -7.42 -10.29 17.48
CA ASN A 30 -8.22 -11.28 18.23
C ASN A 30 -9.25 -10.63 19.17
N ARG A 31 -9.13 -9.32 19.44
CA ARG A 31 -10.07 -8.53 20.25
C ARG A 31 -11.14 -7.81 19.42
N GLY A 32 -11.16 -8.01 18.10
CA GLY A 32 -12.08 -7.33 17.19
C GLY A 32 -11.66 -5.91 16.80
N GLU A 33 -10.42 -5.51 17.12
CA GLU A 33 -9.92 -4.19 16.71
C GLU A 33 -9.54 -4.21 15.24
N LYS A 34 -10.06 -3.27 14.46
CA LYS A 34 -9.83 -3.17 13.03
C LYS A 34 -8.69 -2.20 12.74
N ILE A 35 -7.65 -2.70 12.09
CA ILE A 35 -6.48 -1.93 11.67
C ILE A 35 -6.68 -1.54 10.21
N PHE A 36 -6.68 -0.24 9.93
CA PHE A 36 -6.87 0.29 8.58
C PHE A 36 -5.58 0.83 8.00
N GLY A 37 -5.44 0.70 6.68
CA GLY A 37 -4.45 1.36 5.85
C GLY A 37 -5.13 2.35 4.90
N GLU A 38 -4.33 3.23 4.33
CA GLU A 38 -4.75 4.19 3.29
C GLU A 38 -4.05 3.82 1.98
N LYS A 39 -4.80 3.89 0.89
CA LYS A 39 -4.27 3.76 -0.47
C LYS A 39 -4.71 4.98 -1.25
N GLU A 40 -3.79 5.57 -1.99
CA GLU A 40 -4.07 6.65 -2.93
C GLU A 40 -3.40 6.35 -4.25
N TYR A 41 -4.12 6.50 -5.36
CA TYR A 41 -3.55 6.37 -6.69
C TYR A 41 -3.96 7.50 -7.61
N ILE A 42 -3.10 7.76 -8.58
CA ILE A 42 -3.41 8.58 -9.76
C ILE A 42 -3.19 7.77 -11.03
N GLU A 43 -4.02 8.00 -12.03
CA GLU A 43 -3.83 7.52 -13.39
C GLU A 43 -3.56 8.67 -14.33
N PHE A 44 -2.60 8.49 -15.23
CA PHE A 44 -2.18 9.50 -16.19
C PHE A 44 -1.72 8.83 -17.48
N GLU A 45 -1.72 9.58 -18.57
CA GLU A 45 -1.27 9.09 -19.87
C GLU A 45 0.02 9.80 -20.27
N THR A 46 0.92 9.03 -20.87
CA THR A 46 2.16 9.53 -21.46
C THR A 46 2.29 9.00 -22.88
N PRO A 47 3.23 9.50 -23.70
CA PRO A 47 3.50 8.91 -25.01
C PRO A 47 3.88 7.42 -24.98
N GLN A 48 4.29 6.88 -23.83
CA GLN A 48 4.64 5.46 -23.66
C GLN A 48 3.46 4.57 -23.24
N GLY A 49 2.29 5.16 -22.94
CA GLY A 49 1.08 4.45 -22.52
C GLY A 49 0.43 5.04 -21.27
N VAL A 50 -0.52 4.28 -20.71
CA VAL A 50 -1.26 4.65 -19.50
C VAL A 50 -0.56 4.10 -18.26
N PHE A 51 -0.38 4.95 -17.26
CA PHE A 51 0.30 4.62 -16.01
C PHE A 51 -0.60 4.86 -14.81
N ARG A 52 -0.35 4.11 -13.75
CA ARG A 52 -0.94 4.31 -12.42
C ARG A 52 0.18 4.40 -11.39
N LEU A 53 0.22 5.51 -10.64
CA LEU A 53 1.11 5.65 -9.47
C LEU A 53 0.27 5.45 -8.21
N GLU A 54 0.68 4.52 -7.35
CA GLU A 54 -0.05 4.15 -6.13
C GLU A 54 0.86 4.32 -4.90
N GLU A 55 0.40 5.08 -3.91
CA GLU A 55 0.97 5.12 -2.57
C GLU A 55 0.07 4.34 -1.60
N THR A 56 0.65 3.38 -0.89
CA THR A 56 -0.02 2.65 0.19
C THR A 56 0.65 2.96 1.51
N ARG A 57 -0.13 3.45 2.48
CA ARG A 57 0.30 3.72 3.86
C ARG A 57 -0.40 2.74 4.79
N LYS A 58 0.37 1.94 5.52
CA LYS A 58 -0.17 1.02 6.53
C LYS A 58 0.56 1.18 7.85
N PRO A 59 -0.09 0.95 9.00
CA PRO A 59 0.59 0.88 10.29
C PRO A 59 1.79 -0.08 10.21
N LYS A 60 2.91 0.29 10.81
CA LYS A 60 4.10 -0.57 10.86
C LYS A 60 3.84 -1.74 11.81
N ILE A 61 4.26 -2.94 11.43
CA ILE A 61 4.28 -4.07 12.37
C ILE A 61 5.48 -3.86 13.29
N LEU A 62 5.22 -3.70 14.59
CA LEU A 62 6.25 -3.57 15.62
C LEU A 62 6.77 -4.92 16.07
N ASP A 63 5.86 -5.88 16.29
CA ASP A 63 6.22 -7.20 16.79
C ASP A 63 5.13 -8.23 16.44
N LYS A 64 5.41 -9.51 16.68
CA LYS A 64 4.45 -10.60 16.60
C LYS A 64 4.48 -11.41 17.88
N LYS A 65 3.31 -11.63 18.48
CA LYS A 65 3.14 -12.51 19.62
C LYS A 65 2.72 -13.89 19.14
N ILE A 66 3.50 -14.92 19.48
CA ILE A 66 3.15 -16.31 19.23
C ILE A 66 2.41 -16.84 20.46
N LEU A 67 1.13 -17.14 20.29
CA LEU A 67 0.31 -17.80 21.30
C LEU A 67 0.40 -19.31 21.07
N ALA A 68 1.34 -19.95 21.77
CA ALA A 68 1.48 -21.41 21.78
C ALA A 68 0.72 -21.99 22.99
N GLY A 69 -0.28 -22.83 22.74
CA GLY A 69 -0.94 -23.57 23.81
C GLY A 69 -0.09 -24.75 24.28
N LYS A 70 0.06 -24.92 25.60
CA LYS A 70 0.87 -25.98 26.25
C LYS A 70 0.32 -27.42 26.08
N ARG A 71 -0.68 -27.67 25.24
CA ARG A 71 -1.36 -28.98 25.13
C ARG A 71 -1.20 -29.59 23.74
N ILE A 72 -1.06 -30.92 23.68
CA ILE A 72 -1.04 -31.71 22.45
C ILE A 72 -2.34 -31.42 21.68
N GLY A 73 -2.21 -30.83 20.48
CA GLY A 73 -3.34 -30.41 19.63
C GLY A 73 -3.68 -28.91 19.65
N ALA A 74 -2.98 -28.08 20.43
CA ALA A 74 -3.22 -26.64 20.43
C ALA A 74 -2.71 -25.97 19.14
N ARG A 75 -3.58 -25.25 18.43
CA ARG A 75 -3.21 -24.41 17.28
C ARG A 75 -2.33 -23.25 17.75
N THR A 76 -1.20 -23.04 17.10
CA THR A 76 -0.39 -21.84 17.26
C THR A 76 -1.12 -20.66 16.62
N ALA A 77 -1.43 -19.62 17.38
CA ALA A 77 -1.95 -18.36 16.85
C ALA A 77 -0.86 -17.29 16.82
N VAL A 78 -0.82 -16.47 15.78
CA VAL A 78 0.09 -15.33 15.65
C VAL A 78 -0.72 -14.05 15.73
N GLU A 79 -0.37 -13.16 16.63
CA GLU A 79 -1.00 -11.86 16.80
C GLU A 79 0.02 -10.75 16.49
N TYR A 80 -0.30 -9.87 15.54
CA TYR A 80 0.57 -8.76 15.16
C TYR A 80 0.33 -7.55 16.06
N ILE A 81 1.41 -6.94 16.53
CA ILE A 81 1.40 -5.67 17.25
C ILE A 81 1.70 -4.57 16.22
N TRP A 82 0.74 -3.68 16.02
CA TRP A 82 0.82 -2.58 15.06
C TRP A 82 1.21 -1.28 15.77
N SER A 83 1.99 -0.43 15.10
CA SER A 83 2.32 0.90 15.60
C SER A 83 1.14 1.86 15.43
N SER A 84 0.82 2.62 16.47
CA SER A 84 -0.14 3.73 16.40
C SER A 84 0.44 4.99 15.76
N GLU A 85 1.76 5.13 15.72
CA GLU A 85 2.46 6.34 15.28
C GLU A 85 3.24 6.15 13.99
N GLU A 86 3.93 5.01 13.85
CA GLU A 86 4.76 4.72 12.68
C GLU A 86 3.93 4.06 11.56
N LYS A 87 4.02 4.62 10.35
CA LYS A 87 3.45 4.03 9.13
C LYS A 87 4.55 3.56 8.19
N SER A 88 4.36 2.38 7.60
CA SER A 88 5.11 1.95 6.42
C SER A 88 4.45 2.52 5.17
N VAL A 89 5.25 3.12 4.30
CA VAL A 89 4.82 3.70 3.03
C VAL A 89 5.42 2.88 1.89
N TYR A 90 4.57 2.48 0.94
CA TYR A 90 4.96 1.77 -0.27
C TYR A 90 4.51 2.60 -1.47
N LEU A 91 5.42 2.80 -2.42
CA LEU A 91 5.10 3.41 -3.70
C LEU A 91 5.24 2.36 -4.79
N LYS A 92 4.24 2.26 -5.65
CA LYS A 92 4.24 1.36 -6.79
C LYS A 92 3.84 2.12 -8.05
N LEU A 93 4.49 1.77 -9.16
CA LEU A 93 4.16 2.28 -10.48
C LEU A 93 3.65 1.11 -11.29
N TYR A 94 2.56 1.30 -12.01
CA TYR A 94 2.00 0.31 -12.91
C TYR A 94 1.87 0.93 -14.30
N LYS A 95 2.02 0.10 -15.31
CA LYS A 95 1.68 0.44 -16.70
C LYS A 95 0.59 -0.48 -17.20
N LYS A 96 -0.33 0.07 -17.97
CA LYS A 96 -1.41 -0.69 -18.60
C LYS A 96 -0.86 -1.37 -19.85
N GLU A 97 -0.82 -2.70 -19.84
CA GLU A 97 -0.39 -3.56 -20.94
C GLU A 97 -1.51 -4.56 -21.24
N ASN A 98 -1.99 -4.60 -22.49
CA ASN A 98 -3.10 -5.47 -22.91
C ASN A 98 -4.39 -5.38 -22.06
N GLY A 99 -4.63 -4.22 -21.44
CA GLY A 99 -5.80 -4.00 -20.57
C GLY A 99 -5.54 -4.26 -19.08
N ASP A 100 -4.44 -4.95 -18.74
CA ASP A 100 -4.06 -5.28 -17.38
C ASP A 100 -2.98 -4.34 -16.83
N TRP A 101 -2.96 -4.18 -15.51
CA TRP A 101 -1.94 -3.38 -14.83
C TRP A 101 -0.73 -4.24 -14.49
N GLN A 102 0.43 -3.90 -15.07
CA GLN A 102 1.70 -4.55 -14.74
C GLN A 102 2.55 -3.64 -13.88
N GLU A 103 2.99 -4.14 -12.72
CA GLU A 103 3.88 -3.41 -11.81
C GLU A 103 5.26 -3.24 -12.46
N ILE A 104 5.76 -2.01 -12.44
CA ILE A 104 7.09 -1.65 -12.90
C ILE A 104 7.94 -1.37 -11.67
N ASP A 105 9.13 -1.97 -11.63
CA ASP A 105 10.08 -1.69 -10.57
C ASP A 105 10.60 -0.24 -10.69
N ILE A 106 10.30 0.56 -9.67
CA ILE A 106 10.73 1.96 -9.57
C ILE A 106 12.25 2.05 -9.33
N LYS A 107 12.89 0.97 -8.86
CA LYS A 107 14.34 0.96 -8.56
C LYS A 107 15.24 1.19 -9.78
N GLY A 108 14.73 1.06 -11.00
CA GLY A 108 15.47 1.35 -12.24
C GLY A 108 15.34 2.78 -12.77
N LEU A 109 14.55 3.63 -12.11
CA LEU A 109 14.22 5.01 -12.55
C LEU A 109 14.86 6.11 -11.68
N ILE A 110 15.73 5.73 -10.75
CA ILE A 110 16.45 6.62 -9.81
C ILE A 110 17.95 6.43 -9.98
#